data_AF-A0AB34KG99-F1
#
_entry.id   AF-A0AB34KG99-F1
#
_cell.length_a   1.000
_cell.length_b   1.000
_cell.length_c   1.000
_cell.angle_alpha   90.00
_cell.angle_beta   90.00
_cell.angle_gamma   90.00
#
_symmetry.space_group_name_H-M   'P 1'
#
loop_
_entity.id
_entity.type
_entity.pdbx_description
1 polymer ?
#
loop_
_entity_poly.entity_id
_entity_poly.type
_entity_poly.pdbx_seq_one_letter_code
_entity_poly.pdbx_strand_id
1 'polypeptide(L)'
;MDPSIARAVFTSALLRTDEAAPEIKREDATSFTKTLLRTLNICTGREIKACKDFIVRNIIASSARTAALTKYLLFLSKICAPRTSGSIVEGSKPREEDEGLASTADGKLMQPPNAAFKRVHILYIVHDVLCFIIVRSRDAQHAQHILYNDAAIGTLKGHAGVLAQLAACSAHKSFAHSTLDSVKRVLKVWRKLKVLDSDTLSSIESKCEEASTTSWNDMQQKLAADEAQAVLDEQRRLEEDKKWILPMQHHLPHDPSAPWHELPAANALVQKRTQGYPLRAGDLPPGGYRLRNGGHQADNSLKADVEELHKEALRCFDKYTNAEDVEDIDALGNIVWKDRPIRNYWGLEVKP
;
A
#
# COMPACT_ATOMS: atom_id res chain seq x y z
N MET A 1 -4.52 16.73 15.31
CA MET A 1 -5.52 16.89 14.25
C MET A 1 -6.89 16.78 14.89
N ASP A 2 -7.80 17.72 14.61
CA ASP A 2 -9.16 17.73 15.14
C ASP A 2 -10.01 16.60 14.49
N PRO A 3 -10.89 15.90 15.23
CA PRO A 3 -11.76 14.86 14.68
C PRO A 3 -12.59 15.28 13.47
N SER A 4 -13.05 16.53 13.45
CA SER A 4 -13.84 17.12 12.37
C SER A 4 -13.00 17.27 11.10
N ILE A 5 -11.73 17.67 11.26
CA ILE A 5 -10.77 17.79 10.14
C ILE A 5 -10.44 16.39 9.59
N ALA A 6 -10.19 15.41 10.47
CA ALA A 6 -9.90 14.03 10.05
C ALA A 6 -11.08 13.43 9.26
N ARG A 7 -12.32 13.68 9.71
CA ARG A 7 -13.53 13.27 8.99
C ARG A 7 -13.68 13.99 7.66
N ALA A 8 -13.40 15.29 7.59
CA ALA A 8 -13.46 16.06 6.35
C ALA A 8 -12.44 15.54 5.33
N VAL A 9 -11.20 15.27 5.76
CA VAL A 9 -10.15 14.69 4.92
C VAL A 9 -10.58 13.31 4.42
N PHE A 10 -11.09 12.44 5.30
CA PHE A 10 -11.58 11.12 4.92
C PHE A 10 -12.75 11.21 3.91
N THR A 11 -13.72 12.08 4.17
CA THR A 11 -14.88 12.30 3.29
C THR A 11 -14.43 12.81 1.93
N SER A 12 -13.47 13.74 1.87
CA SER A 12 -12.92 14.23 0.60
C SER A 12 -12.23 13.12 -0.20
N ALA A 13 -11.53 12.20 0.47
CA ALA A 13 -10.91 11.05 -0.18
C ALA A 13 -11.94 10.07 -0.76
N LEU A 14 -13.10 9.91 -0.12
CA LEU A 14 -14.20 9.09 -0.65
C LEU A 14 -14.83 9.70 -1.92
N LEU A 15 -14.93 11.02 -1.98
CA LEU A 15 -15.54 11.75 -3.10
C LEU A 15 -14.62 11.89 -4.31
N ARG A 16 -13.34 11.54 -4.18
CA ARG A 16 -12.41 11.57 -5.30
C ARG A 16 -12.81 10.51 -6.32
N THR A 17 -12.84 10.91 -7.59
CA THR A 17 -13.02 10.00 -8.72
C THR A 17 -11.89 8.99 -8.75
N ASP A 18 -12.25 7.73 -8.97
CA ASP A 18 -11.34 6.61 -9.06
C ASP A 18 -11.92 5.63 -10.07
N GLU A 19 -11.20 5.36 -11.16
CA GLU A 19 -11.67 4.47 -12.23
C GLU A 19 -11.90 3.03 -11.75
N ALA A 20 -11.24 2.63 -10.66
CA ALA A 20 -11.36 1.29 -10.09
C ALA A 20 -12.59 1.12 -9.17
N ALA A 21 -13.27 2.20 -8.78
CA ALA A 21 -14.33 2.15 -7.77
C ALA A 21 -15.55 3.00 -8.14
N PRO A 22 -16.76 2.62 -7.70
CA PRO A 22 -17.97 3.37 -8.03
C PRO A 22 -17.93 4.80 -7.46
N GLU A 23 -18.62 5.73 -8.13
CA GLU A 23 -18.79 7.08 -7.61
C GLU A 23 -19.64 7.09 -6.34
N ILE A 24 -19.18 7.84 -5.33
CA ILE A 24 -19.86 7.96 -4.03
C ILE A 24 -20.48 9.35 -3.95
N LYS A 25 -21.79 9.42 -3.69
CA LYS A 25 -22.45 10.70 -3.44
C LYS A 25 -22.05 11.27 -2.09
N ARG A 26 -22.05 12.60 -1.97
CA ARG A 26 -21.74 13.30 -0.70
C ARG A 26 -22.63 12.83 0.45
N GLU A 27 -23.91 12.58 0.18
CA GLU A 27 -24.88 12.10 1.16
C GLU A 27 -24.50 10.70 1.68
N ASP A 28 -24.11 9.79 0.79
CA ASP A 28 -23.70 8.42 1.13
C ASP A 28 -22.41 8.41 1.96
N ALA A 29 -21.42 9.23 1.60
CA ALA A 29 -20.19 9.39 2.37
C ALA A 29 -20.46 9.96 3.78
N THR A 30 -21.38 10.93 3.88
CA THR A 30 -21.78 11.51 5.17
C THR A 30 -22.56 10.50 6.03
N SER A 31 -23.47 9.75 5.42
CA SER A 31 -24.24 8.69 6.07
C SER A 31 -23.33 7.57 6.59
N PHE A 32 -22.33 7.17 5.80
CA PHE A 32 -21.34 6.18 6.20
C PHE A 32 -20.50 6.65 7.39
N THR A 33 -19.99 7.88 7.38
CA THR A 33 -19.20 8.40 8.52
C THR A 33 -20.02 8.48 9.80
N LYS A 34 -21.30 8.85 9.73
CA LYS A 34 -22.22 8.77 10.87
C LYS A 34 -22.46 7.34 11.35
N THR A 35 -22.70 6.41 10.43
CA THR A 35 -22.89 4.98 10.75
C THR A 35 -21.64 4.39 11.41
N LEU A 36 -20.45 4.79 10.94
CA LEU A 36 -19.19 4.41 11.54
C LEU A 36 -19.10 4.90 12.99
N LEU A 37 -19.29 6.20 13.24
CA LEU A 37 -19.27 6.76 14.60
C LEU A 37 -20.34 6.15 15.51
N ARG A 38 -21.54 5.90 14.97
CA ARG A 38 -22.60 5.16 15.66
C ARG A 38 -22.16 3.75 16.06
N THR A 39 -21.46 3.04 15.18
CA THR A 39 -20.95 1.67 15.47
C THR A 39 -19.93 1.67 16.61
N LEU A 40 -19.15 2.74 16.75
CA LEU A 40 -18.22 2.89 17.89
C LEU A 40 -18.98 3.00 19.22
N ASN A 41 -20.15 3.64 19.23
CA ASN A 41 -20.97 3.80 20.43
C ASN A 41 -21.93 2.62 20.67
N ILE A 42 -22.48 2.05 19.61
CA ILE A 42 -23.48 0.97 19.63
C ILE A 42 -22.99 -0.15 18.72
N CYS A 43 -22.29 -1.11 19.31
CA CYS A 43 -21.78 -2.25 18.59
C CYS A 43 -22.84 -3.35 18.50
N THR A 44 -23.64 -3.32 17.43
CA THR A 44 -24.58 -4.40 17.10
C THR A 44 -24.22 -5.02 15.75
N GLY A 45 -24.65 -6.26 15.53
CA GLY A 45 -24.42 -6.94 14.25
C GLY A 45 -25.01 -6.21 13.04
N ARG A 46 -26.09 -5.43 13.25
CA ARG A 46 -26.70 -4.60 12.19
C ARG A 46 -25.77 -3.46 11.76
N GLU A 47 -25.22 -2.72 12.72
CA GLU A 47 -24.35 -1.58 12.46
C GLU A 47 -23.01 -2.04 11.84
N ILE A 48 -22.40 -3.10 12.38
CA ILE A 48 -21.18 -3.70 11.79
C ILE A 48 -21.44 -4.14 10.35
N LYS A 49 -22.56 -4.81 10.08
CA LYS A 49 -22.93 -5.23 8.72
C LYS A 49 -23.10 -4.03 7.79
N ALA A 50 -23.74 -2.94 8.24
CA ALA A 50 -23.90 -1.73 7.45
C ALA A 50 -22.53 -1.11 7.07
N CYS A 51 -21.60 -1.03 8.03
CA CYS A 51 -20.23 -0.60 7.77
C CYS A 51 -19.52 -1.52 6.77
N LYS A 52 -19.58 -2.84 6.98
CA LYS A 52 -18.98 -3.81 6.06
C LYS A 52 -19.53 -3.66 4.64
N ASP A 53 -20.85 -3.66 4.49
CA ASP A 53 -21.51 -3.65 3.18
C ASP A 53 -21.11 -2.39 2.39
N PHE A 54 -20.96 -1.24 3.07
CA PHE A 54 -20.46 -0.02 2.45
C PHE A 54 -18.97 -0.12 2.06
N ILE A 55 -18.12 -0.62 2.96
CA ILE A 55 -16.68 -0.74 2.74
C ILE A 55 -16.39 -1.67 1.55
N VAL A 56 -17.03 -2.83 1.52
CA VAL A 56 -16.86 -3.84 0.46
C VAL A 56 -17.30 -3.29 -0.89
N ARG A 57 -18.42 -2.56 -0.96
CA ARG A 57 -18.96 -2.06 -2.23
C ARG A 57 -18.22 -0.84 -2.77
N ASN A 58 -17.77 0.06 -1.90
CA ASN A 58 -17.34 1.40 -2.33
C ASN A 58 -15.87 1.73 -2.06
N ILE A 59 -15.20 0.98 -1.17
CA ILE A 59 -13.87 1.33 -0.67
C ILE A 59 -12.80 0.31 -1.12
N ILE A 60 -13.04 -0.99 -0.95
CA ILE A 60 -12.00 -2.03 -1.13
C ILE A 60 -11.45 -2.13 -2.56
N ALA A 61 -12.23 -1.73 -3.57
CA ALA A 61 -11.75 -1.69 -4.95
C ALA A 61 -10.68 -0.61 -5.19
N SER A 62 -10.67 0.45 -4.36
CA SER A 62 -9.74 1.57 -4.45
C SER A 62 -8.67 1.49 -3.36
N SER A 63 -7.40 1.40 -3.78
CA SER A 63 -6.26 1.47 -2.85
C SER A 63 -6.21 2.81 -2.12
N ALA A 64 -6.53 3.91 -2.80
CA ALA A 64 -6.54 5.26 -2.23
C ALA A 64 -7.62 5.44 -1.16
N ARG A 65 -8.86 5.02 -1.44
CA ARG A 65 -9.96 5.08 -0.45
C ARG A 65 -9.71 4.15 0.72
N THR A 66 -9.13 2.98 0.47
CA THR A 66 -8.77 2.03 1.53
C THR A 66 -7.68 2.59 2.44
N ALA A 67 -6.65 3.22 1.88
CA ALA A 67 -5.61 3.90 2.66
C ALA A 67 -6.18 5.07 3.49
N ALA A 68 -7.15 5.82 2.94
CA ALA A 68 -7.84 6.87 3.68
C ALA A 68 -8.68 6.30 4.84
N LEU A 69 -9.39 5.19 4.61
CA LEU A 69 -10.16 4.48 5.63
C LEU A 69 -9.26 3.99 6.76
N THR A 70 -8.17 3.28 6.46
CA THR A 70 -7.28 2.75 7.50
C THR A 70 -6.65 3.86 8.35
N LYS A 71 -6.23 4.96 7.71
CA LYS A 71 -5.74 6.16 8.42
C LYS A 71 -6.82 6.77 9.32
N TYR A 72 -8.06 6.86 8.84
CA TYR A 72 -9.16 7.39 9.63
C TYR A 72 -9.52 6.48 10.82
N LEU A 73 -9.59 5.15 10.63
CA LEU A 73 -9.83 4.18 11.70
C LEU A 73 -8.71 4.19 12.74
N LEU A 74 -7.45 4.30 12.31
CA LEU A 74 -6.31 4.41 13.20
C LEU A 74 -6.36 5.71 14.02
N PHE A 75 -6.70 6.83 13.36
CA PHE A 75 -6.94 8.10 14.05
C PHE A 75 -8.07 7.98 15.08
N LEU A 76 -9.22 7.41 14.72
CA LEU A 76 -10.35 7.17 15.63
C LEU A 76 -9.94 6.32 16.85
N SER A 77 -9.13 5.29 16.63
CA SER A 77 -8.61 4.43 17.69
C SER A 77 -7.66 5.19 18.63
N LYS A 78 -6.77 6.05 18.08
CA LYS A 78 -5.83 6.88 18.84
C LYS A 78 -6.52 8.01 19.62
N ILE A 79 -7.62 8.59 19.13
CA ILE A 79 -8.36 9.63 19.88
C ILE A 79 -9.25 9.04 20.98
N CYS A 80 -9.63 7.77 20.87
CA CYS A 80 -10.31 7.05 21.95
C CYS A 80 -9.29 6.77 23.07
N ALA A 81 -8.80 7.79 23.77
CA ALA A 81 -7.86 7.62 24.87
C ALA A 81 -8.58 7.08 26.12
N PRO A 82 -7.92 6.24 26.95
CA PRO A 82 -8.51 5.79 28.20
C PRO A 82 -8.83 6.97 29.12
N ARG A 83 -10.08 7.03 29.60
CA ARG A 83 -10.51 8.04 30.56
C ARG A 83 -10.26 7.57 31.99
N THR A 84 -10.02 8.51 32.90
CA THR A 84 -10.00 8.24 34.35
C THR A 84 -11.36 7.70 34.79
N SER A 85 -11.34 6.59 35.54
CA SER A 85 -12.55 5.90 36.02
C SER A 85 -13.43 6.87 36.81
N GLY A 86 -14.72 6.94 36.48
CA GLY A 86 -15.70 7.81 37.15
C GLY A 86 -15.91 9.19 36.54
N SER A 87 -15.18 9.57 35.47
CA SER A 87 -15.54 10.77 34.69
C SER A 87 -16.81 10.51 33.90
N ILE A 88 -17.93 11.07 34.37
CA ILE A 88 -19.17 11.17 33.60
C ILE A 88 -18.89 12.12 32.45
N VAL A 89 -19.24 11.73 31.23
CA VAL A 89 -19.24 12.69 30.12
C VAL A 89 -20.42 13.61 30.34
N GLU A 90 -20.18 14.79 30.93
CA GLU A 90 -21.15 15.88 30.96
C GLU A 90 -21.22 16.51 29.57
N GLY A 91 -22.15 16.00 28.77
CA GLY A 91 -22.53 16.60 27.49
C GLY A 91 -23.85 17.33 27.63
N SER A 92 -23.82 18.64 27.88
CA SER A 92 -25.01 19.50 27.77
C SER A 92 -25.35 19.84 26.31
N LYS A 93 -24.49 19.44 25.35
CA LYS A 93 -24.70 19.58 23.90
C LYS A 93 -24.29 18.28 23.19
N PRO A 94 -25.07 17.80 22.20
CA PRO A 94 -24.71 16.62 21.41
C PRO A 94 -23.45 16.93 20.58
N ARG A 95 -22.40 16.14 20.76
CA ARG A 95 -21.20 16.20 19.92
C ARG A 95 -21.31 15.20 18.78
N GLU A 96 -20.55 15.39 17.72
CA GLU A 96 -20.51 14.43 16.60
C GLU A 96 -20.01 13.05 17.03
N GLU A 97 -19.24 12.96 18.13
CA GLU A 97 -18.77 11.71 18.72
C GLU A 97 -19.86 10.93 19.48
N ASP A 98 -21.02 11.54 19.73
CA ASP A 98 -22.16 10.97 20.47
C ASP A 98 -23.22 10.34 19.55
N GLU A 99 -22.93 10.23 18.25
CA GLU A 99 -23.84 9.63 17.26
C GLU A 99 -24.39 8.27 17.73
N GLY A 100 -25.71 8.13 17.66
CA GLY A 100 -26.44 6.93 18.10
C GLY A 100 -26.80 6.86 19.58
N LEU A 101 -26.20 7.67 20.46
CA LEU A 101 -26.57 7.69 21.88
C LEU A 101 -27.90 8.44 22.06
N ALA A 102 -28.93 7.74 22.51
CA ALA A 102 -30.24 8.34 22.76
C ALA A 102 -30.21 9.19 24.04
N SER A 103 -31.06 10.22 24.10
CA SER A 103 -31.43 10.86 25.36
C SER A 103 -32.34 9.90 26.14
N THR A 104 -31.97 9.58 27.37
CA THR A 104 -32.82 8.82 28.31
C THR A 104 -34.08 9.64 28.62
N ALA A 105 -35.16 9.00 29.10
CA ALA A 105 -36.41 9.67 29.49
C ALA A 105 -36.20 10.86 30.46
N ASP A 106 -35.12 10.83 31.25
CA ASP A 106 -34.71 11.91 32.17
C ASP A 106 -33.93 13.06 31.50
N GLY A 107 -33.86 13.12 30.17
CA GLY A 107 -33.12 14.14 29.41
C GLY A 107 -31.59 14.00 29.45
N LYS A 108 -31.05 12.97 30.12
CA LYS A 108 -29.62 12.67 30.19
C LYS A 108 -29.18 11.77 29.03
N LEU A 109 -28.15 12.19 28.29
CA LEU A 109 -27.53 11.40 27.21
C LEU A 109 -27.02 10.06 27.78
N MET A 110 -27.28 8.95 27.07
CA MET A 110 -26.67 7.66 27.39
C MET A 110 -25.14 7.79 27.41
N GLN A 111 -24.50 7.23 28.44
CA GLN A 111 -23.04 7.31 28.56
C GLN A 111 -22.37 6.49 27.45
N PRO A 112 -21.36 7.05 26.75
CA PRO A 112 -20.64 6.33 25.72
C PRO A 112 -19.87 5.14 26.32
N PRO A 113 -19.67 4.06 25.55
CA PRO A 113 -18.84 2.94 25.97
C PRO A 113 -17.44 3.38 26.41
N ASN A 114 -16.78 2.55 27.23
CA ASN A 114 -15.37 2.76 27.55
C ASN A 114 -14.57 2.84 26.24
N ALA A 115 -13.59 3.76 26.21
CA ALA A 115 -12.68 3.95 25.09
C ALA A 115 -12.04 2.63 24.62
N ALA A 116 -11.72 1.71 25.54
CA ALA A 116 -11.18 0.41 25.20
C ALA A 116 -12.16 -0.46 24.37
N PHE A 117 -13.44 -0.44 24.71
CA PHE A 117 -14.47 -1.12 23.92
C PHE A 117 -14.72 -0.43 22.58
N LYS A 118 -14.68 0.91 22.51
CA LYS A 118 -14.74 1.63 21.22
C LYS A 118 -13.64 1.16 20.25
N ARG A 119 -12.42 0.96 20.75
CA ARG A 119 -11.30 0.42 19.95
C ARG A 119 -11.53 -1.02 19.51
N VAL A 120 -12.12 -1.87 20.36
CA VAL A 120 -12.56 -3.23 19.97
C VAL A 120 -13.65 -3.18 18.89
N HIS A 121 -14.60 -2.23 18.96
CA HIS A 121 -15.64 -2.08 17.94
C HIS A 121 -15.04 -1.72 16.57
N ILE A 122 -14.03 -0.84 16.55
CA ILE A 122 -13.26 -0.53 15.32
C ILE A 122 -12.61 -1.80 14.76
N LEU A 123 -11.99 -2.62 15.62
CA LEU A 123 -11.39 -3.89 15.21
C LEU A 123 -12.44 -4.86 14.63
N TYR A 124 -13.66 -4.90 15.18
CA TYR A 124 -14.73 -5.76 14.65
C TYR A 124 -15.18 -5.37 13.23
N ILE A 125 -15.18 -4.08 12.89
CA ILE A 125 -15.49 -3.63 11.53
C ILE A 125 -14.42 -4.17 10.56
N VAL A 126 -13.14 -4.00 10.90
CA VAL A 126 -12.02 -4.51 10.07
C VAL A 126 -12.04 -6.03 9.99
N HIS A 127 -12.32 -6.70 11.10
CA HIS A 127 -12.45 -8.15 11.18
C HIS A 127 -13.54 -8.69 10.23
N ASP A 128 -14.75 -8.12 10.26
CA ASP A 128 -15.88 -8.58 9.44
C ASP A 128 -15.59 -8.35 7.94
N VAL A 129 -14.97 -7.22 7.59
CA VAL A 129 -14.52 -6.94 6.21
C VAL A 129 -13.47 -7.95 5.74
N LEU A 130 -12.42 -8.18 6.52
CA LEU A 130 -11.34 -9.12 6.15
C LEU A 130 -11.86 -10.56 6.03
N CYS A 131 -12.68 -11.02 6.98
CA CYS A 131 -13.25 -12.36 6.94
C CYS A 131 -14.17 -12.52 5.73
N PHE A 132 -15.01 -11.52 5.45
CA PHE A 132 -15.88 -11.54 4.29
C PHE A 132 -15.09 -11.64 2.97
N ILE A 133 -14.05 -10.82 2.80
CA ILE A 133 -13.21 -10.82 1.59
C ILE A 133 -12.53 -12.18 1.40
N ILE A 134 -11.90 -12.72 2.46
CA ILE A 134 -11.15 -13.99 2.37
C ILE A 134 -12.08 -15.19 2.15
N VAL A 135 -13.27 -15.20 2.74
CA VAL A 135 -14.25 -16.26 2.47
C VAL A 135 -14.75 -16.15 1.03
N ARG A 136 -15.10 -14.95 0.57
CA ARG A 136 -15.60 -14.72 -0.80
C ARG A 136 -14.55 -14.97 -1.88
N SER A 137 -13.28 -14.68 -1.61
CA SER A 137 -12.19 -14.95 -2.55
C SER A 137 -11.96 -16.46 -2.76
N ARG A 138 -12.43 -17.31 -1.85
CA ARG A 138 -12.36 -18.78 -1.97
C ARG A 138 -13.55 -19.38 -2.71
N ASP A 139 -14.66 -18.66 -2.78
CA ASP A 139 -15.86 -19.10 -3.48
C ASP A 139 -15.72 -18.79 -4.99
N ALA A 140 -15.38 -19.82 -5.78
CA ALA A 140 -15.11 -19.71 -7.22
C ALA A 140 -16.22 -19.03 -8.05
N GLN A 141 -17.49 -19.15 -7.63
CA GLN A 141 -18.62 -18.53 -8.32
C GLN A 141 -18.85 -17.04 -7.99
N HIS A 142 -18.34 -16.56 -6.86
CA HIS A 142 -18.56 -15.17 -6.40
C HIS A 142 -17.34 -14.26 -6.63
N ALA A 143 -16.18 -14.82 -6.94
CA ALA A 143 -14.97 -14.07 -7.27
C ALA A 143 -15.16 -13.12 -8.48
N GLN A 144 -16.12 -13.40 -9.37
CA GLN A 144 -16.37 -12.62 -10.59
C GLN A 144 -17.11 -11.29 -10.35
N HIS A 145 -17.76 -11.09 -9.19
CA HIS A 145 -18.66 -9.96 -8.95
C HIS A 145 -18.11 -8.88 -8.02
N ILE A 146 -16.95 -9.07 -7.40
CA ILE A 146 -16.38 -8.10 -6.47
C ILE A 146 -15.00 -7.69 -6.98
N LEU A 147 -14.87 -6.42 -7.36
CA LEU A 147 -13.60 -5.80 -7.74
C LEU A 147 -12.74 -5.68 -6.48
N TYR A 148 -11.83 -6.64 -6.29
CA TYR A 148 -10.87 -6.61 -5.20
C TYR A 148 -9.55 -6.05 -5.70
N ASN A 149 -8.97 -5.13 -4.92
CA ASN A 149 -7.62 -4.65 -5.13
C ASN A 149 -6.70 -5.31 -4.07
N ASP A 150 -5.73 -6.10 -4.52
CA ASP A 150 -4.83 -6.83 -3.61
C ASP A 150 -3.99 -5.87 -2.75
N ALA A 151 -3.57 -4.72 -3.30
CA ALA A 151 -2.88 -3.68 -2.54
C ALA A 151 -3.78 -3.04 -1.47
N ALA A 152 -5.08 -2.90 -1.75
CA ALA A 152 -6.05 -2.44 -0.75
C ALA A 152 -6.21 -3.45 0.40
N ILE A 153 -6.31 -4.74 0.08
CA ILE A 153 -6.39 -5.82 1.07
C ILE A 153 -5.10 -5.88 1.90
N GLY A 154 -3.94 -5.77 1.26
CA GLY A 154 -2.64 -5.69 1.91
C GLY A 154 -2.54 -4.51 2.87
N THR A 155 -3.02 -3.34 2.46
CA THR A 155 -3.09 -2.15 3.32
C THR A 155 -3.96 -2.38 4.55
N LEU A 156 -5.15 -2.99 4.37
CA LEU A 156 -6.06 -3.29 5.48
C LEU A 156 -5.46 -4.31 6.45
N LYS A 157 -4.84 -5.37 5.93
CA LYS A 157 -4.11 -6.38 6.72
C LYS A 157 -2.97 -5.76 7.52
N GLY A 158 -2.18 -4.88 6.92
CA GLY A 158 -1.06 -4.21 7.58
C GLY A 158 -1.49 -3.37 8.79
N HIS A 159 -2.62 -2.66 8.69
CA HIS A 159 -3.14 -1.83 9.79
C HIS A 159 -3.93 -2.64 10.84
N ALA A 160 -4.42 -3.83 10.50
CA ALA A 160 -5.22 -4.66 11.39
C ALA A 160 -4.45 -5.06 12.68
N GLY A 161 -3.14 -5.31 12.56
CA GLY A 161 -2.28 -5.60 13.71
C GLY A 161 -2.12 -4.42 14.68
N VAL A 162 -2.01 -3.19 14.16
CA VAL A 162 -1.92 -1.97 14.98
C VAL A 162 -3.25 -1.69 15.69
N LEU A 163 -4.37 -1.88 14.98
CA LEU A 163 -5.71 -1.74 15.56
C LEU A 163 -5.95 -2.76 16.68
N ALA A 164 -5.47 -4.00 16.52
CA ALA A 164 -5.53 -5.03 17.56
C ALA A 164 -4.74 -4.63 18.82
N GLN A 165 -3.53 -4.11 18.67
CA GLN A 165 -2.70 -3.62 19.77
C GLN A 165 -3.38 -2.45 20.51
N LEU A 166 -3.91 -1.48 19.76
CA LEU A 166 -4.66 -0.35 20.33
C LEU A 166 -5.90 -0.84 21.10
N ALA A 167 -6.63 -1.81 20.57
CA ALA A 167 -7.80 -2.41 21.22
C ALA A 167 -7.45 -3.22 22.47
N ALA A 168 -6.28 -3.89 22.50
CA ALA A 168 -5.82 -4.68 23.63
C ALA A 168 -5.39 -3.81 24.83
N CYS A 169 -4.83 -2.63 24.59
CA CYS A 169 -4.46 -1.73 25.66
C CYS A 169 -5.70 -1.22 26.40
N SER A 170 -5.66 -1.26 27.73
CA SER A 170 -6.68 -0.67 28.60
C SER A 170 -5.97 -0.04 29.78
N ALA A 171 -6.24 1.23 30.08
CA ALA A 171 -5.69 1.85 31.30
C ALA A 171 -6.26 1.23 32.58
N HIS A 172 -7.39 0.53 32.48
CA HIS A 172 -8.06 -0.06 33.64
C HIS A 172 -7.82 -1.57 33.66
N LYS A 173 -7.15 -2.05 34.71
CA LYS A 173 -6.83 -3.48 34.90
C LYS A 173 -8.07 -4.38 34.86
N SER A 174 -9.21 -3.91 35.38
CA SER A 174 -10.46 -4.69 35.39
C SER A 174 -11.05 -4.95 33.99
N PHE A 175 -10.78 -4.09 33.01
CA PHE A 175 -11.28 -4.27 31.63
C PHE A 175 -10.21 -4.82 30.67
N ALA A 176 -8.93 -4.74 31.05
CA ALA A 176 -7.81 -5.20 30.24
C ALA A 176 -7.95 -6.67 29.82
N HIS A 177 -8.37 -7.54 30.74
CA HIS A 177 -8.61 -8.95 30.43
C HIS A 177 -9.76 -9.13 29.42
N SER A 178 -10.86 -8.39 29.55
CA SER A 178 -12.03 -8.52 28.66
C SER A 178 -11.74 -8.03 27.22
N THR A 179 -11.00 -6.92 27.09
CA THR A 179 -10.62 -6.39 25.77
C THR A 179 -9.56 -7.26 25.12
N LEU A 180 -8.55 -7.71 25.87
CA LEU A 180 -7.55 -8.67 25.38
C LEU A 180 -8.20 -9.98 24.94
N ASP A 181 -9.14 -10.54 25.71
CA ASP A 181 -9.86 -11.76 25.33
C ASP A 181 -10.68 -11.57 24.05
N SER A 182 -11.26 -10.38 23.85
CA SER A 182 -11.98 -10.04 22.63
C SER A 182 -11.04 -10.00 21.41
N VAL A 183 -9.84 -9.42 21.57
CA VAL A 183 -8.80 -9.43 20.54
C VAL A 183 -8.31 -10.87 20.27
N LYS A 184 -8.04 -11.67 21.30
CA LYS A 184 -7.63 -13.08 21.15
C LYS A 184 -8.68 -13.91 20.41
N ARG A 185 -9.97 -13.67 20.64
CA ARG A 185 -11.06 -14.29 19.87
C ARG A 185 -10.99 -13.93 18.38
N VAL A 186 -10.73 -12.66 18.05
CA VAL A 186 -10.53 -12.20 16.66
C VAL A 186 -9.32 -12.88 16.02
N LEU A 187 -8.17 -12.91 16.71
CA LEU A 187 -6.95 -13.55 16.20
C LEU A 187 -7.13 -15.05 15.98
N LYS A 188 -7.87 -15.74 16.85
CA LYS A 188 -8.23 -17.16 16.68
C LYS A 188 -8.99 -17.40 15.38
N VAL A 189 -9.94 -16.52 15.03
CA VAL A 189 -10.68 -16.62 13.76
C VAL A 189 -9.77 -16.33 12.57
N TRP A 190 -8.90 -15.31 12.66
CA TRP A 190 -7.95 -15.01 11.59
C TRP A 190 -6.97 -16.16 11.33
N ARG A 191 -6.52 -16.86 12.37
CA ARG A 191 -5.71 -18.07 12.28
C ARG A 191 -6.45 -19.20 11.56
N LYS A 192 -7.69 -19.47 11.98
CA LYS A 192 -8.55 -20.50 11.34
C LYS A 192 -8.80 -20.19 9.86
N LEU A 193 -9.08 -18.93 9.54
CA LEU A 193 -9.36 -18.50 8.18
C LEU A 193 -8.11 -18.20 7.37
N LYS A 194 -6.89 -18.33 7.92
CA LYS A 194 -5.62 -17.97 7.26
C LYS A 194 -5.66 -16.57 6.64
N VAL A 195 -6.19 -15.59 7.38
CA VAL A 195 -6.27 -14.18 6.93
C VAL A 195 -4.86 -13.59 6.83
N LEU A 196 -4.03 -13.93 7.81
CA LEU A 196 -2.61 -13.59 7.95
C LEU A 196 -1.83 -14.89 8.16
N ASP A 197 -0.51 -14.85 7.91
CA ASP A 197 0.39 -15.97 8.20
C ASP A 197 0.54 -16.19 9.72
N SER A 198 0.98 -17.40 10.08
CA SER A 198 1.05 -17.81 11.49
C SER A 198 2.07 -17.01 12.30
N ASP A 199 3.16 -16.58 11.66
CA ASP A 199 4.27 -15.88 12.32
C ASP A 199 3.86 -14.44 12.63
N THR A 200 3.24 -13.76 11.66
CA THR A 200 2.62 -12.44 11.82
C THR A 200 1.55 -12.47 12.91
N LEU A 201 0.68 -13.48 12.94
CA LEU A 201 -0.35 -13.60 13.99
C LEU A 201 0.26 -13.78 15.38
N SER A 202 1.33 -14.55 15.50
CA SER A 202 2.05 -14.75 16.76
C SER A 202 2.75 -13.47 17.23
N SER A 203 3.33 -12.71 16.29
CA SER A 203 3.89 -11.38 16.56
C SER A 203 2.82 -10.41 17.05
N ILE A 204 1.65 -10.36 16.39
CA ILE A 204 0.52 -9.50 16.81
C ILE A 204 0.02 -9.91 18.20
N GLU A 205 -0.11 -11.21 18.48
CA GLU A 205 -0.57 -11.72 19.77
C GLU A 205 0.37 -11.30 20.91
N SER A 206 1.68 -11.45 20.73
CA SER A 206 2.70 -11.00 21.68
C SER A 206 2.63 -9.48 21.92
N LYS A 207 2.55 -8.69 20.85
CA LYS A 207 2.40 -7.22 20.96
C LYS A 207 1.11 -6.82 21.67
N CYS A 208 0.02 -7.57 21.51
CA CYS A 208 -1.25 -7.31 22.21
C CYS A 208 -1.16 -7.61 23.71
N GLU A 209 -0.44 -8.67 24.10
CA GLU A 209 -0.19 -8.99 25.50
C GLU A 209 0.66 -7.91 26.16
N GLU A 210 1.72 -7.43 25.50
CA GLU A 210 2.52 -6.30 25.96
C GLU A 210 1.70 -5.01 26.05
N ALA A 211 0.85 -4.73 25.05
CA ALA A 211 -0.01 -3.56 25.04
C ALA A 211 -1.04 -3.57 26.19
N SER A 212 -1.45 -4.75 26.66
CA SER A 212 -2.42 -4.88 27.76
C SER A 212 -1.88 -4.43 29.13
N THR A 213 -0.55 -4.43 29.30
CA THR A 213 0.13 -4.05 30.54
C THR A 213 0.81 -2.68 30.45
N THR A 214 1.07 -2.20 29.24
CA THR A 214 1.73 -0.93 28.95
C THR A 214 0.79 0.27 29.16
N SER A 215 1.32 1.41 29.60
CA SER A 215 0.54 2.64 29.73
C SER A 215 0.13 3.17 28.34
N TRP A 216 -0.97 3.92 28.28
CA TRP A 216 -1.45 4.48 27.01
C TRP A 216 -0.44 5.42 26.34
N ASN A 217 0.24 6.25 27.13
CA ASN A 217 1.22 7.20 26.62
C ASN A 217 2.44 6.47 26.05
N ASP A 218 2.97 5.46 26.76
CA ASP A 218 4.11 4.68 26.28
C ASP A 218 3.75 3.91 25.01
N MET A 219 2.52 3.38 24.92
CA MET A 219 2.04 2.71 23.72
C MET A 219 1.91 3.68 22.53
N GLN A 220 1.39 4.90 22.75
CA GLN A 220 1.37 5.91 21.70
C GLN A 220 2.78 6.31 21.23
N GLN A 221 3.74 6.42 22.15
CA GLN A 221 5.14 6.69 21.80
C GLN A 221 5.77 5.56 21.01
N LYS A 222 5.56 4.30 21.41
CA LYS A 222 6.04 3.12 20.66
C LYS A 222 5.47 3.08 19.25
N LEU A 223 4.15 3.29 19.10
CA LEU A 223 3.52 3.33 17.78
C LEU A 223 4.04 4.49 16.92
N ALA A 224 4.30 5.66 17.51
CA ALA A 224 4.89 6.78 16.78
C ALA A 224 6.34 6.50 16.34
N ALA A 225 7.13 5.80 17.17
CA ALA A 225 8.48 5.38 16.84
C ALA A 225 8.48 4.32 15.71
N ASP A 226 7.59 3.33 15.79
CA ASP A 226 7.40 2.32 14.73
C ASP A 226 6.97 2.97 13.40
N GLU A 227 6.04 3.93 13.44
CA GLU A 227 5.61 4.70 12.26
C GLU A 227 6.77 5.53 11.66
N ALA A 228 7.56 6.20 12.49
CA ALA A 228 8.73 6.96 12.04
C ALA A 228 9.80 6.06 11.42
N GLN A 229 10.06 4.90 12.05
CA GLN A 229 11.01 3.92 11.54
C GLN A 229 10.56 3.35 10.18
N ALA A 230 9.28 3.01 10.04
CA ALA A 230 8.72 2.53 8.77
C ALA A 230 8.86 3.57 7.64
N VAL A 231 8.70 4.87 7.94
CA VAL A 231 8.93 5.94 6.97
C VAL A 231 10.40 6.02 6.56
N LEU A 232 11.33 5.92 7.51
CA LEU A 232 12.76 5.92 7.23
C LEU A 232 13.19 4.70 6.41
N ASP A 233 12.64 3.52 6.69
CA ASP A 233 12.94 2.30 5.95
C ASP A 233 12.36 2.35 4.53
N GLU A 234 11.17 2.92 4.34
CA GLU A 234 10.60 3.15 3.00
C GLU A 234 11.44 4.16 2.21
N GLN A 235 11.88 5.25 2.84
CA GLN A 235 12.79 6.23 2.22
C GLN A 235 14.10 5.55 1.80
N ARG A 236 14.68 4.73 2.68
CA ARG A 236 15.89 3.95 2.35
C ARG A 236 15.66 3.01 1.18
N ARG A 237 14.52 2.30 1.13
CA ARG A 237 14.18 1.43 0.01
C ARG A 237 14.05 2.20 -1.30
N LEU A 238 13.36 3.34 -1.28
CA LEU A 238 13.23 4.22 -2.45
C LEU A 238 14.57 4.81 -2.90
N GLU A 239 15.49 5.07 -1.96
CA GLU A 239 16.85 5.49 -2.28
C GLU A 239 17.68 4.35 -2.87
N GLU A 240 17.52 3.12 -2.37
CA GLU A 240 18.14 1.91 -2.91
C GLU A 240 17.64 1.59 -4.31
N ASP A 241 16.32 1.67 -4.56
CA ASP A 241 15.70 1.46 -5.87
C ASP A 241 16.17 2.51 -6.90
N LYS A 242 16.58 3.70 -6.45
CA LYS A 242 17.18 4.74 -7.31
C LYS A 242 18.65 4.49 -7.62
N LYS A 243 19.32 3.53 -6.97
CA LYS A 243 20.72 3.22 -7.28
C LYS A 243 20.75 2.44 -8.59
N TRP A 244 21.36 3.04 -9.61
CA TRP A 244 21.65 2.36 -10.88
C TRP A 244 22.77 1.35 -10.67
N ILE A 245 22.47 0.16 -10.19
CA ILE A 245 23.44 -0.93 -10.04
C ILE A 245 23.47 -1.71 -11.34
N LEU A 246 24.63 -1.79 -11.98
CA LEU A 246 24.79 -2.55 -13.20
C LEU A 246 24.66 -4.05 -12.90
N PRO A 247 24.00 -4.84 -13.77
CA PRO A 247 23.97 -6.29 -13.60
C PRO A 247 25.39 -6.86 -13.72
N MET A 248 25.68 -7.96 -13.02
CA MET A 248 26.99 -8.62 -13.07
C MET A 248 27.34 -9.15 -14.47
N GLN A 249 26.32 -9.56 -15.23
CA GLN A 249 26.43 -10.15 -16.58
C GLN A 249 25.08 -9.97 -17.30
N HIS A 250 25.07 -9.99 -18.63
CA HIS A 250 23.84 -9.99 -19.44
C HIS A 250 23.19 -11.39 -19.45
N HIS A 251 22.76 -11.89 -18.30
CA HIS A 251 22.06 -13.17 -18.15
C HIS A 251 20.54 -12.99 -18.29
N LEU A 252 19.82 -14.11 -18.42
CA LEU A 252 18.37 -14.13 -18.30
C LEU A 252 18.00 -13.90 -16.81
N PRO A 253 17.05 -13.01 -16.48
CA PRO A 253 16.72 -12.69 -15.07
C PRO A 253 16.36 -13.90 -14.18
N HIS A 254 15.91 -15.01 -14.78
CA HIS A 254 15.51 -16.22 -14.07
C HIS A 254 16.42 -17.43 -14.33
N ASP A 255 17.41 -17.29 -15.22
CA ASP A 255 18.39 -18.34 -15.51
C ASP A 255 19.79 -17.74 -15.71
N PRO A 256 20.57 -17.64 -14.62
CA PRO A 256 21.96 -17.17 -14.67
C PRO A 256 22.91 -18.09 -15.42
N SER A 257 22.49 -19.32 -15.73
CA SER A 257 23.27 -20.35 -16.40
C SER A 257 22.80 -20.63 -17.83
N ALA A 258 21.91 -19.79 -18.36
CA ALA A 258 21.30 -19.98 -19.66
C ALA A 258 22.35 -20.24 -20.75
N PRO A 259 22.10 -21.22 -21.64
CA PRO A 259 23.01 -21.55 -22.72
C PRO A 259 23.11 -20.41 -23.73
N TRP A 260 24.19 -20.37 -24.50
CA TRP A 260 24.56 -19.24 -25.35
C TRP A 260 23.47 -18.79 -26.35
N HIS A 261 22.58 -19.69 -26.78
CA HIS A 261 21.54 -19.42 -27.78
C HIS A 261 20.30 -18.72 -27.19
N GLU A 262 20.14 -18.74 -25.87
CA GLU A 262 19.08 -18.03 -25.15
C GLU A 262 19.54 -16.66 -24.63
N LEU A 263 20.85 -16.40 -24.67
CA LEU A 263 21.43 -15.16 -24.21
C LEU A 263 21.16 -14.00 -25.19
N PRO A 264 21.05 -12.75 -24.70
CA PRO A 264 20.95 -11.59 -25.57
C PRO A 264 22.13 -11.50 -26.55
N ALA A 265 21.85 -11.10 -27.80
CA ALA A 265 22.86 -10.97 -28.85
C ALA A 265 24.06 -10.07 -28.44
N ALA A 266 23.84 -9.15 -27.51
CA ALA A 266 24.89 -8.31 -26.93
C ALA A 266 26.04 -9.10 -26.30
N ASN A 267 25.80 -10.31 -25.78
CA ASN A 267 26.87 -11.15 -25.24
C ASN A 267 27.91 -11.53 -26.30
N ALA A 268 27.49 -11.78 -27.54
CA ALA A 268 28.40 -12.13 -28.63
C ALA A 268 29.25 -10.93 -29.11
N LEU A 269 28.88 -9.69 -28.77
CA LEU A 269 29.64 -8.49 -29.17
C LEU A 269 31.03 -8.44 -28.54
N VAL A 270 31.19 -9.00 -27.34
CA VAL A 270 32.51 -9.08 -26.68
C VAL A 270 33.46 -9.92 -27.51
N GLN A 271 33.00 -11.08 -27.98
CA GLN A 271 33.76 -11.96 -28.85
C GLN A 271 34.08 -11.27 -30.19
N LYS A 272 33.10 -10.61 -30.81
CA LYS A 272 33.30 -9.83 -32.05
C LYS A 272 34.36 -8.72 -31.92
N ARG A 273 34.46 -8.07 -30.75
CA ARG A 273 35.42 -6.98 -30.52
C ARG A 273 36.83 -7.48 -30.21
N THR A 274 36.94 -8.64 -29.58
CA THR A 274 38.22 -9.18 -29.09
C THR A 274 38.86 -10.16 -30.07
N GLN A 275 38.06 -10.78 -30.93
CA GLN A 275 38.52 -11.81 -31.86
C GLN A 275 38.40 -11.32 -33.31
N GLY A 276 39.41 -11.64 -34.13
CA GLY A 276 39.44 -11.28 -35.56
C GLY A 276 38.77 -12.31 -36.49
N TYR A 277 38.08 -13.31 -35.93
CA TYR A 277 37.47 -14.41 -36.68
C TYR A 277 35.94 -14.47 -36.45
N PRO A 278 35.19 -15.21 -37.29
CA PRO A 278 33.74 -15.34 -37.14
C PRO A 278 33.32 -15.87 -35.76
N LEU A 279 32.17 -15.40 -35.26
CA LEU A 279 31.64 -15.78 -33.95
C LEU A 279 31.54 -17.31 -33.79
N ARG A 280 32.05 -17.83 -32.67
CA ARG A 280 32.00 -19.25 -32.34
C ARG A 280 31.11 -19.47 -31.13
N ALA A 281 30.01 -20.15 -31.38
CA ALA A 281 29.00 -20.46 -30.37
C ALA A 281 29.55 -21.25 -29.16
N GLY A 282 30.49 -22.17 -29.40
CA GLY A 282 31.10 -22.97 -28.33
C GLY A 282 32.03 -22.19 -27.40
N ASP A 283 32.45 -20.99 -27.78
CA ASP A 283 33.35 -20.14 -26.98
C ASP A 283 32.58 -19.14 -26.10
N LEU A 284 31.24 -19.11 -26.21
CA LEU A 284 30.38 -18.26 -25.39
C LEU A 284 30.11 -18.94 -24.04
N PRO A 285 30.45 -18.30 -22.90
CA PRO A 285 30.19 -18.88 -21.60
C PRO A 285 28.69 -18.97 -21.30
N PRO A 286 28.23 -20.05 -20.63
CA PRO A 286 26.88 -20.11 -20.08
C PRO A 286 26.64 -18.93 -19.12
N GLY A 287 25.49 -18.26 -19.25
CA GLY A 287 25.18 -17.05 -18.47
C GLY A 287 25.79 -15.74 -19.00
N GLY A 288 26.62 -15.79 -20.05
CA GLY A 288 27.19 -14.62 -20.71
C GLY A 288 28.49 -14.12 -20.09
N TYR A 289 29.06 -13.08 -20.70
CA TYR A 289 30.30 -12.47 -20.19
C TYR A 289 30.00 -11.52 -19.02
N ARG A 290 30.93 -11.45 -18.06
CA ARG A 290 30.85 -10.45 -16.99
C ARG A 290 31.01 -9.04 -17.55
N LEU A 291 30.16 -8.14 -17.05
CA LEU A 291 30.22 -6.75 -17.42
C LEU A 291 31.35 -6.03 -16.69
N ARG A 292 31.99 -5.11 -17.41
CA ARG A 292 32.91 -4.15 -16.79
C ARG A 292 32.11 -3.32 -15.79
N ASN A 293 32.54 -3.29 -14.54
CA ASN A 293 31.83 -2.65 -13.42
C ASN A 293 30.47 -3.29 -13.06
N GLY A 294 30.22 -4.54 -13.45
CA GLY A 294 29.03 -5.28 -13.02
C GLY A 294 28.95 -5.38 -11.49
N GLY A 295 27.77 -5.22 -10.92
CA GLY A 295 27.53 -5.19 -9.47
C GLY A 295 27.88 -3.86 -8.79
N HIS A 296 28.46 -2.91 -9.53
CA HIS A 296 28.75 -1.57 -9.03
C HIS A 296 27.74 -0.54 -9.55
N GLN A 297 27.73 0.64 -8.91
CA GLN A 297 26.90 1.74 -9.37
C GLN A 297 27.40 2.26 -10.72
N ALA A 298 26.47 2.54 -11.63
CA ALA A 298 26.76 3.09 -12.94
C ALA A 298 27.41 4.47 -12.83
N ASP A 299 28.45 4.69 -13.63
CA ASP A 299 29.12 5.97 -13.76
C ASP A 299 28.16 7.04 -14.29
N ASN A 300 28.38 8.30 -13.91
CA ASN A 300 27.48 9.39 -14.33
C ASN A 300 27.44 9.59 -15.86
N SER A 301 28.56 9.32 -16.56
CA SER A 301 28.59 9.32 -18.03
C SER A 301 27.65 8.26 -18.60
N LEU A 302 27.73 7.04 -18.08
CA LEU A 302 26.89 5.93 -18.55
C LEU A 302 25.40 6.19 -18.29
N LYS A 303 25.06 6.80 -17.14
CA LYS A 303 23.68 7.22 -16.87
C LYS A 303 23.18 8.22 -17.90
N ALA A 304 23.98 9.24 -18.23
CA ALA A 304 23.63 10.23 -19.24
C ALA A 304 23.43 9.58 -20.61
N ASP A 305 24.34 8.69 -21.02
CA ASP A 305 24.26 7.99 -22.30
C ASP A 305 23.01 7.10 -22.39
N VAL A 306 22.63 6.40 -21.31
CA VAL A 306 21.43 5.56 -21.27
C VAL A 306 20.15 6.40 -21.30
N GLU A 307 20.11 7.52 -20.57
CA GLU A 307 18.96 8.44 -20.61
C GLU A 307 18.79 9.06 -21.99
N GLU A 308 19.89 9.44 -22.65
CA GLU A 308 19.90 9.96 -24.02
C GLU A 308 19.41 8.89 -25.01
N LEU A 309 19.95 7.68 -24.93
CA LEU A 309 19.51 6.55 -25.74
C LEU A 309 18.02 6.22 -25.53
N HIS A 310 17.53 6.27 -24.30
CA HIS A 310 16.12 6.02 -24.00
C HIS A 310 15.21 7.09 -24.60
N LYS A 311 15.58 8.37 -24.45
CA LYS A 311 14.86 9.49 -25.08
C LYS A 311 14.84 9.33 -26.59
N GLU A 312 15.97 8.97 -27.19
CA GLU A 312 16.07 8.73 -28.62
C GLU A 312 15.23 7.54 -29.08
N ALA A 313 15.26 6.43 -28.37
CA ALA A 313 14.42 5.27 -28.67
C ALA A 313 12.93 5.60 -28.58
N LEU A 314 12.52 6.47 -27.65
CA LEU A 314 11.12 6.90 -27.56
C LEU A 314 10.68 7.82 -28.71
N ARG A 315 11.61 8.54 -29.36
CA ARG A 315 11.29 9.39 -30.52
C ARG A 315 10.73 8.59 -31.69
N CYS A 316 11.02 7.29 -31.82
CA CYS A 316 10.44 6.47 -32.89
C CYS A 316 8.92 6.27 -32.73
N PHE A 317 8.36 6.58 -31.56
CA PHE A 317 6.92 6.55 -31.28
C PHE A 317 6.28 7.94 -31.31
N ASP A 318 7.06 9.01 -31.46
CA ASP A 318 6.54 10.36 -31.60
C ASP A 318 5.90 10.52 -32.99
N LYS A 319 4.59 10.76 -33.01
CA LYS A 319 3.79 10.81 -34.26
C LYS A 319 4.04 12.05 -35.13
N TYR A 320 4.85 13.00 -34.67
CA TYR A 320 5.01 14.31 -35.31
C TYR A 320 6.48 14.62 -35.55
N THR A 321 7.02 14.08 -36.65
CA THR A 321 8.21 14.67 -37.26
C THR A 321 7.75 15.91 -38.03
N ASN A 322 8.22 17.09 -37.64
CA ASN A 322 7.97 18.31 -38.38
C ASN A 322 8.72 18.24 -39.72
N ALA A 323 8.00 18.32 -40.85
CA ALA A 323 8.59 18.14 -42.18
C ALA A 323 9.67 19.20 -42.50
N GLU A 324 9.60 20.37 -41.84
CA GLU A 324 10.59 21.44 -42.02
C GLU A 324 11.97 21.07 -41.46
N ASP A 325 12.02 20.19 -40.46
CA ASP A 325 13.26 19.75 -39.79
C ASP A 325 13.98 18.62 -40.56
N VAL A 326 13.29 18.00 -41.53
CA VAL A 326 13.80 16.89 -42.34
C VAL A 326 14.54 17.42 -43.56
N GLU A 327 15.78 16.99 -43.75
CA GLU A 327 16.60 17.26 -44.93
C GLU A 327 16.35 16.23 -46.02
N ASP A 328 16.38 14.94 -45.67
CA ASP A 328 16.19 13.82 -46.60
C ASP A 328 15.77 12.55 -45.84
N ILE A 329 15.41 11.49 -46.56
CA ILE A 329 15.20 10.15 -46.02
C ILE A 329 16.12 9.19 -46.77
N ASP A 330 16.98 8.47 -46.04
CA ASP A 330 17.92 7.55 -46.65
C ASP A 330 17.23 6.30 -47.26
N ALA A 331 17.99 5.50 -48.02
CA ALA A 331 17.47 4.30 -48.68
C ALA A 331 16.93 3.22 -47.72
N LEU A 332 17.15 3.34 -46.42
CA LEU A 332 16.67 2.45 -45.37
C LEU A 332 15.50 3.04 -44.59
N GLY A 333 15.06 4.27 -44.93
CA GLY A 333 13.95 4.95 -44.28
C GLY A 333 14.35 5.78 -43.06
N ASN A 334 15.64 6.02 -42.80
CA ASN A 334 16.08 6.89 -41.71
C ASN A 334 15.97 8.36 -42.12
N ILE A 335 15.48 9.18 -41.20
CA ILE A 335 15.32 10.62 -41.39
C ILE A 335 16.67 11.32 -41.20
N VAL A 336 17.14 12.01 -42.24
CA VAL A 336 18.29 12.92 -42.22
C VAL A 336 17.77 14.30 -41.81
N TRP A 337 18.40 14.92 -40.81
CA TRP A 337 17.95 16.18 -40.21
C TRP A 337 18.90 17.32 -40.59
N LYS A 338 18.37 18.51 -40.91
CA LYS A 338 19.15 19.64 -41.45
C LYS A 338 20.28 20.16 -40.55
N ASP A 339 20.07 20.15 -39.23
CA ASP A 339 20.99 20.78 -38.25
C ASP A 339 21.49 19.80 -37.16
N ARG A 340 21.52 18.49 -37.44
CA ARG A 340 21.95 17.49 -36.43
C ARG A 340 23.16 16.69 -36.87
N PRO A 341 24.01 16.24 -35.91
CA PRO A 341 25.16 15.39 -36.22
C PRO A 341 24.72 14.13 -36.95
N ILE A 342 25.52 13.77 -37.96
CA ILE A 342 25.29 12.61 -38.83
C ILE A 342 25.32 11.34 -37.97
N ARG A 343 24.28 10.52 -38.12
CA ARG A 343 24.12 9.25 -37.40
C ARG A 343 24.89 8.14 -38.11
N ASN A 344 25.42 7.18 -37.37
CA ASN A 344 25.97 5.97 -37.98
C ASN A 344 24.85 5.01 -38.39
N TYR A 345 25.27 3.90 -39.01
CA TYR A 345 24.43 2.79 -39.48
C TYR A 345 23.43 2.22 -38.45
N TRP A 346 23.62 2.52 -37.16
CA TRP A 346 22.76 2.05 -36.06
C TRP A 346 21.84 3.15 -35.49
N GLY A 347 21.80 4.32 -36.12
CA GLY A 347 20.98 5.46 -35.67
C GLY A 347 21.56 6.23 -34.49
N LEU A 348 22.77 5.90 -34.04
CA LEU A 348 23.45 6.56 -32.93
C LEU A 348 24.22 7.79 -33.43
N GLU A 349 24.19 8.88 -32.66
CA GLU A 349 24.98 10.07 -32.94
C GLU A 349 26.47 9.73 -32.96
N VAL A 350 27.16 10.12 -34.04
CA VAL A 350 28.61 10.02 -34.13
C VAL A 350 29.18 11.36 -33.70
N LYS A 351 29.75 11.41 -32.48
CA LYS A 351 30.62 12.54 -32.14
C LYS A 351 31.93 12.41 -32.93
N PRO A 352 32.43 13.52 -33.53
CA PRO A 352 33.73 13.53 -34.19
C PRO A 352 34.89 13.23 -33.23
#